data_AF-A0A1E8B8D2-F1
#
_entry.id   AF-A0A1E8B8D2-F1
#
_cell.length_a   1.000
_cell.length_b   1.000
_cell.length_c   1.000
_cell.angle_alpha   90.00
_cell.angle_beta   90.00
_cell.angle_gamma   90.00
#
_symmetry.space_group_name_H-M   'P 1'
#
loop_
_entity.id
_entity.type
_entity.pdbx_description
1 polymer ?
#
loop_
_entity_poly.entity_id
_entity_poly.type
_entity_poly.pdbx_seq_one_letter_code
_entity_poly.pdbx_strand_id
1 'polypeptide(L)'
;MEEIQIILAKNLKAIRKKEKLSLEKVSQLTGVSKTMIGQIERGESSPTITTIWKIANGLKVSFTSLINNPQPDTTIVLRNDIQILSEDNGRYRVFPSFSFQENRQFEIYMIEIEEKGSLSAEAHKEGTEEFITVFDGELTIEVNGCKYNLKSGDSIRFKADRTHVYYNLGETLTRVSMTIYYPVS
;
A
#
# COMPACT_ATOMS: atom_id res chain seq x y z
N MET A 1 13.78 9.04 -10.00
CA MET A 1 12.47 8.81 -10.65
C MET A 1 12.77 8.16 -11.99
N GLU A 2 12.36 6.91 -12.22
CA GLU A 2 12.63 6.24 -13.51
C GLU A 2 11.89 6.96 -14.64
N GLU A 3 12.52 7.07 -15.81
CA GLU A 3 11.87 7.64 -17.00
C GLU A 3 10.70 6.75 -17.45
N ILE A 4 9.58 7.37 -17.82
CA ILE A 4 8.35 6.66 -18.22
C ILE A 4 8.57 5.66 -19.37
N GLN A 5 9.56 5.93 -20.22
CA GLN A 5 9.99 5.05 -21.30
C GLN A 5 10.54 3.72 -20.78
N ILE A 6 11.35 3.75 -19.71
CA ILE A 6 11.93 2.56 -19.07
C ILE A 6 10.83 1.75 -18.38
N ILE A 7 9.90 2.44 -17.72
CA ILE A 7 8.74 1.81 -17.07
C ILE A 7 7.90 1.06 -18.11
N LEU A 8 7.56 1.74 -19.22
CA LEU A 8 6.82 1.13 -20.32
C LEU A 8 7.54 -0.08 -20.93
N ALA A 9 8.85 0.03 -21.13
CA ALA A 9 9.67 -1.06 -21.65
C ALA A 9 9.60 -2.31 -20.77
N LYS A 10 9.79 -2.12 -19.45
CA LYS A 10 9.74 -3.20 -18.45
C LYS A 10 8.35 -3.84 -18.40
N ASN A 11 7.29 -3.03 -18.31
CA ASN A 11 5.92 -3.50 -18.18
C ASN A 11 5.43 -4.25 -19.41
N LEU A 12 5.66 -3.70 -20.61
CA LEU A 12 5.28 -4.35 -21.86
C LEU A 12 5.95 -5.72 -21.99
N LYS A 13 7.25 -5.78 -21.71
CA LYS A 13 8.02 -7.04 -21.75
C LYS A 13 7.53 -8.05 -20.72
N ALA A 14 7.19 -7.60 -19.50
CA ALA A 14 6.66 -8.45 -18.44
C ALA A 14 5.30 -9.05 -18.84
N ILE A 15 4.36 -8.22 -19.28
CA ILE A 15 3.03 -8.65 -19.75
C ILE A 15 3.17 -9.64 -20.91
N ARG A 16 3.98 -9.31 -21.93
CA ARG A 16 4.20 -10.19 -23.07
C ARG A 16 4.76 -11.56 -22.65
N LYS A 17 5.73 -11.59 -21.74
CA LYS A 17 6.33 -12.84 -21.23
C LYS A 17 5.35 -13.65 -20.39
N LYS A 18 4.57 -13.00 -19.51
CA LYS A 18 3.54 -13.62 -18.69
C LYS A 18 2.49 -14.34 -19.55
N GLU A 19 2.04 -13.68 -20.61
CA GLU A 19 1.08 -14.23 -21.58
C GLU A 19 1.72 -15.14 -22.65
N LYS A 20 3.03 -15.40 -22.55
CA LYS A 20 3.81 -16.24 -23.50
C LYS A 20 3.66 -15.80 -24.97
N LEU A 21 3.52 -14.50 -25.22
CA LEU A 21 3.33 -13.95 -26.56
C LEU A 21 4.67 -13.65 -27.25
N SER A 22 4.74 -13.91 -28.55
CA SER A 22 5.83 -13.43 -29.39
C SER A 22 5.64 -11.94 -29.74
N LEU A 23 6.70 -11.23 -30.12
CA LEU A 23 6.59 -9.85 -30.60
C LEU A 23 5.65 -9.75 -31.82
N GLU A 24 5.65 -10.78 -32.67
CA GLU A 24 4.73 -10.91 -33.81
C GLU A 24 3.28 -10.94 -33.34
N LYS A 25 2.98 -11.75 -32.31
CA LYS A 25 1.62 -11.87 -31.80
C LYS A 25 1.15 -10.59 -31.13
N VAL A 26 2.01 -9.91 -30.37
CA VAL A 26 1.69 -8.59 -29.81
C VAL A 26 1.40 -7.58 -30.92
N SER A 27 2.20 -7.59 -31.99
CA SER A 27 1.99 -6.72 -33.14
C SER A 27 0.61 -6.93 -33.78
N GLN A 28 0.22 -8.18 -34.01
CA GLN A 28 -1.11 -8.53 -34.53
C GLN A 28 -2.26 -8.12 -33.59
N LEU A 29 -2.09 -8.30 -32.27
CA LEU A 29 -3.13 -7.98 -31.29
C LEU A 29 -3.34 -6.47 -31.12
N THR A 30 -2.27 -5.68 -31.23
CA THR A 30 -2.27 -4.25 -30.93
C THR A 30 -2.36 -3.35 -32.17
N GLY A 31 -2.08 -3.89 -33.35
CA GLY A 31 -1.94 -3.13 -34.59
C GLY A 31 -0.71 -2.21 -34.62
N VAL A 32 0.24 -2.39 -33.68
CA VAL A 32 1.52 -1.67 -33.63
C VAL A 32 2.61 -2.54 -34.25
N SER A 33 3.48 -1.97 -35.08
CA SER A 33 4.48 -2.77 -35.80
C SER A 33 5.42 -3.53 -34.85
N LYS A 34 5.82 -4.75 -35.24
CA LYS A 34 6.76 -5.58 -34.48
C LYS A 34 8.07 -4.86 -34.17
N THR A 35 8.58 -4.08 -35.11
CA THR A 35 9.78 -3.25 -34.94
C THR A 35 9.57 -2.25 -33.81
N MET A 36 8.44 -1.53 -33.80
CA MET A 36 8.12 -0.56 -32.76
C MET A 36 7.93 -1.25 -31.40
N ILE A 37 7.23 -2.38 -31.31
CA ILE A 37 7.12 -3.15 -30.05
C ILE A 37 8.50 -3.54 -29.54
N GLY A 38 9.39 -4.00 -30.42
CA GLY A 38 10.77 -4.36 -30.06
C GLY A 38 11.59 -3.16 -29.55
N GLN A 39 11.45 -1.99 -30.18
CA GLN A 39 12.11 -0.75 -29.74
C GLN A 39 11.57 -0.28 -28.38
N ILE A 40 10.26 -0.38 -28.16
CA ILE A 40 9.64 -0.05 -26.87
C ILE A 40 10.20 -0.97 -25.78
N GLU A 41 10.23 -2.29 -25.97
CA GLU A 41 10.75 -3.24 -24.95
C GLU A 41 12.24 -3.08 -24.62
N ARG A 42 13.01 -2.42 -25.50
CA ARG A 42 14.43 -2.08 -25.26
C ARG A 42 14.63 -0.68 -24.69
N GLY A 43 13.55 0.12 -24.54
CA GLY A 43 13.65 1.50 -24.10
C GLY A 43 14.29 2.42 -25.15
N GLU A 44 14.22 2.07 -26.43
CA GLU A 44 14.84 2.82 -27.55
C GLU A 44 13.87 3.80 -28.22
N SER A 45 12.57 3.70 -27.93
CA SER A 45 11.54 4.59 -28.49
C SER A 45 10.64 5.17 -27.42
N SER A 46 10.23 6.43 -27.58
CA SER A 46 9.19 7.08 -26.77
C SER A 46 7.88 7.10 -27.57
N PRO A 47 7.01 6.08 -27.43
CA PRO A 47 5.77 6.01 -28.19
C PRO A 47 4.78 7.11 -27.77
N THR A 48 3.88 7.46 -28.67
CA THR A 48 2.78 8.40 -28.36
C THR A 48 1.75 7.77 -27.42
N ILE A 49 0.98 8.59 -26.72
CA ILE A 49 -0.14 8.14 -25.87
C ILE A 49 -1.11 7.25 -26.67
N THR A 50 -1.39 7.61 -27.92
CA THR A 50 -2.23 6.81 -28.83
C THR A 50 -1.68 5.40 -29.06
N THR A 51 -0.35 5.28 -29.24
CA THR A 51 0.30 3.97 -29.38
C THR A 51 0.22 3.15 -28.10
N ILE A 52 0.41 3.77 -26.93
CA ILE A 52 0.28 3.08 -25.64
C ILE A 52 -1.17 2.58 -25.44
N TRP A 53 -2.18 3.37 -25.81
CA TRP A 53 -3.59 2.94 -25.80
C TRP A 53 -3.87 1.77 -26.73
N LYS A 54 -3.31 1.77 -27.95
CA LYS A 54 -3.41 0.64 -28.88
C LYS A 54 -2.83 -0.64 -28.27
N ILE A 55 -1.68 -0.51 -27.60
CA ILE A 55 -1.04 -1.63 -26.90
C ILE A 55 -1.92 -2.13 -25.75
N ALA A 56 -2.40 -1.23 -24.89
CA ALA A 56 -3.27 -1.57 -23.76
C ALA A 56 -4.53 -2.32 -24.21
N ASN A 57 -5.24 -1.77 -25.21
CA ASN A 57 -6.47 -2.35 -25.75
C ASN A 57 -6.21 -3.71 -26.42
N GLY A 58 -5.15 -3.82 -27.22
CA GLY A 58 -4.80 -5.08 -27.90
C GLY A 58 -4.41 -6.20 -26.94
N LEU A 59 -3.75 -5.85 -25.83
CA LEU A 59 -3.37 -6.79 -24.77
C LEU A 59 -4.45 -6.96 -23.69
N LYS A 60 -5.56 -6.22 -23.77
CA LYS A 60 -6.64 -6.21 -22.78
C LYS A 60 -6.16 -5.91 -21.35
N VAL A 61 -5.22 -4.98 -21.23
CA VAL A 61 -4.70 -4.48 -19.94
C VAL A 61 -5.07 -3.01 -19.77
N SER A 62 -5.03 -2.49 -18.55
CA SER A 62 -5.23 -1.05 -18.33
C SER A 62 -4.05 -0.25 -18.90
N PHE A 63 -4.32 0.98 -19.35
CA PHE A 63 -3.27 1.93 -19.72
C PHE A 63 -2.25 2.12 -18.57
N THR A 64 -2.75 2.22 -17.34
CA THR A 64 -1.92 2.36 -16.13
C THR A 64 -1.00 1.17 -15.88
N SER A 65 -1.39 -0.05 -16.27
CA SER A 65 -0.52 -1.24 -16.16
C SER A 65 0.73 -1.14 -17.04
N LEU A 66 0.72 -0.29 -18.07
CA LEU A 66 1.88 -0.06 -18.94
C LEU A 66 2.78 1.05 -18.43
N ILE A 67 2.25 2.07 -17.75
CA ILE A 67 3.00 3.29 -17.39
C ILE A 67 3.31 3.45 -15.90
N ASN A 68 2.69 2.64 -15.03
CA ASN A 68 2.97 2.68 -13.60
C ASN A 68 4.22 1.85 -13.29
N ASN A 69 4.99 2.27 -12.28
CA ASN A 69 6.10 1.45 -11.80
C ASN A 69 5.60 0.05 -11.44
N PRO A 70 6.20 -1.02 -12.02
CA PRO A 70 5.87 -2.37 -11.63
C PRO A 70 6.10 -2.49 -10.13
N GLN A 71 5.04 -2.82 -9.39
CA GLN A 71 5.18 -3.16 -7.99
C GLN A 71 5.93 -4.49 -7.94
N PRO A 72 7.05 -4.60 -7.20
CA PRO A 72 7.73 -5.87 -7.06
C PRO A 72 6.77 -6.89 -6.44
N ASP A 73 6.86 -8.15 -6.90
CA ASP A 73 6.03 -9.24 -6.37
C ASP A 73 6.27 -9.45 -4.86
N THR A 74 7.47 -9.09 -4.38
CA THR A 74 7.86 -9.15 -2.98
C THR A 74 8.53 -7.83 -2.58
N THR A 75 8.06 -7.26 -1.47
CA THR A 75 8.66 -6.06 -0.85
C THR A 75 9.04 -6.37 0.58
N ILE A 76 10.25 -5.98 0.97
CA ILE A 76 10.69 -5.92 2.37
C ILE A 76 10.67 -4.46 2.79
N VAL A 77 10.04 -4.15 3.92
CA VAL A 77 10.09 -2.82 4.53
C VAL A 77 10.96 -2.90 5.77
N LEU A 78 12.16 -2.31 5.68
CA LEU A 78 13.11 -2.32 6.78
C LEU A 78 12.79 -1.19 7.74
N ARG A 79 12.80 -1.49 9.04
CA ARG A 79 12.48 -0.52 10.09
C ARG A 79 13.33 0.76 10.01
N ASN A 80 14.60 0.65 9.64
CA ASN A 80 15.52 1.78 9.55
C ASN A 80 15.25 2.70 8.34
N ASP A 81 14.48 2.23 7.37
CA ASP A 81 14.13 2.99 6.16
C ASP A 81 12.77 3.72 6.31
N ILE A 82 12.05 3.45 7.41
CA ILE A 82 10.75 4.06 7.67
C ILE A 82 10.95 5.44 8.28
N GLN A 83 10.32 6.45 7.69
CA GLN A 83 10.16 7.75 8.33
C GLN A 83 9.17 7.63 9.50
N ILE A 84 9.68 7.81 10.71
CA ILE A 84 8.89 7.72 11.94
C ILE A 84 8.05 8.99 12.08
N LEU A 85 6.76 8.82 12.37
CA LEU A 85 5.87 9.90 12.79
C LEU A 85 5.69 9.80 14.31
N SER A 86 5.73 10.94 15.00
CA SER A 86 5.71 10.99 16.46
C SER A 86 4.69 11.99 16.95
N GLU A 87 3.89 11.59 17.92
CA GLU A 87 2.89 12.39 18.63
C GLU A 87 3.11 12.29 20.15
N ASP A 88 2.39 13.10 20.91
CA ASP A 88 2.45 13.12 22.38
C ASP A 88 3.89 13.29 22.93
N ASN A 89 4.62 14.27 22.40
CA ASN A 89 6.03 14.52 22.72
C ASN A 89 6.94 13.30 22.50
N GLY A 90 6.61 12.46 21.52
CA GLY A 90 7.39 11.27 21.15
C GLY A 90 7.00 10.00 21.91
N ARG A 91 5.99 10.05 22.79
CA ARG A 91 5.47 8.86 23.47
C ARG A 91 4.62 7.98 22.57
N TYR A 92 4.06 8.52 21.50
CA TYR A 92 3.33 7.75 20.51
C TYR A 92 4.09 7.81 19.19
N ARG A 93 4.57 6.66 18.70
CA ARG A 93 5.36 6.56 17.46
C ARG A 93 4.68 5.64 16.47
N VAL A 94 4.58 6.10 15.24
CA VAL A 94 3.98 5.37 14.12
C VAL A 94 5.07 5.05 13.09
N PHE A 95 5.11 3.79 12.68
CA PHE A 95 6.00 3.27 11.65
C PHE A 95 5.14 2.73 10.50
N PRO A 96 4.91 3.54 9.44
CA PRO A 96 4.14 3.11 8.26
C PRO A 96 4.84 1.94 7.55
N SER A 97 4.35 0.73 7.82
CA SER A 97 4.94 -0.50 7.27
C SER A 97 4.46 -0.73 5.84
N PHE A 98 3.19 -0.46 5.55
CA PHE A 98 2.65 -0.43 4.19
C PHE A 98 1.66 0.71 4.05
N SER A 99 2.02 1.73 3.27
CA SER A 99 1.14 2.89 2.98
C SER A 99 0.00 2.52 2.03
N PHE A 100 -1.00 3.39 1.96
CA PHE A 100 -2.18 3.16 1.14
C PHE A 100 -1.81 2.98 -0.33
N GLN A 101 -2.45 2.00 -0.96
CA GLN A 101 -2.47 1.83 -2.40
C GLN A 101 -3.92 1.63 -2.82
N GLU A 102 -4.39 2.33 -3.85
CA GLU A 102 -5.80 2.27 -4.30
C GLU A 102 -6.27 0.84 -4.59
N ASN A 103 -5.38 -0.01 -5.08
CA ASN A 103 -5.66 -1.42 -5.39
C ASN A 103 -5.68 -2.34 -4.15
N ARG A 104 -5.20 -1.86 -3.00
CA ARG A 104 -5.05 -2.61 -1.75
C ARG A 104 -6.09 -2.20 -0.71
N GLN A 105 -6.45 -0.91 -0.68
CA GLN A 105 -7.45 -0.33 0.21
C GLN A 105 -7.18 -0.52 1.71
N PHE A 106 -5.95 -0.83 2.09
CA PHE A 106 -5.56 -0.86 3.47
C PHE A 106 -4.17 -0.28 3.67
N GLU A 107 -3.92 0.13 4.89
CA GLU A 107 -2.63 0.58 5.41
C GLU A 107 -2.24 -0.31 6.57
N ILE A 108 -0.93 -0.55 6.74
CA ILE A 108 -0.40 -1.27 7.90
C ILE A 108 0.64 -0.40 8.59
N TYR A 109 0.47 -0.24 9.89
CA TYR A 109 1.39 0.44 10.78
C TYR A 109 1.90 -0.54 11.83
N MET A 110 3.15 -0.33 12.23
CA MET A 110 3.60 -0.72 13.55
C MET A 110 3.51 0.53 14.42
N ILE A 111 2.98 0.40 15.63
CA ILE A 111 2.86 1.50 16.58
C ILE A 111 3.60 1.12 17.85
N GLU A 112 4.29 2.11 18.42
CA GLU A 112 4.89 2.03 19.74
C GLU A 112 4.33 3.13 20.62
N ILE A 113 3.87 2.75 21.82
CA ILE A 113 3.32 3.69 22.80
C ILE A 113 4.11 3.51 24.09
N GLU A 114 4.88 4.53 24.46
CA GLU A 114 5.61 4.60 25.75
C GLU A 114 4.62 4.63 26.92
N GLU A 115 5.11 4.42 28.15
CA GLU A 115 4.32 4.55 29.37
C GLU A 115 3.56 5.89 29.41
N LYS A 116 2.27 5.85 29.76
CA LYS A 116 1.36 7.02 29.80
C LYS A 116 1.18 7.71 28.43
N GLY A 117 1.68 7.13 27.34
CA GLY A 117 1.48 7.61 26.00
C GLY A 117 0.03 7.45 25.56
N SER A 118 -0.45 8.40 24.77
CA SER A 118 -1.80 8.32 24.20
C SER A 118 -1.91 9.04 22.87
N LEU A 119 -2.92 8.67 22.08
CA LEU A 119 -3.29 9.40 20.87
C LEU A 119 -4.82 9.39 20.72
N SER A 120 -5.40 10.59 20.61
CA SER A 120 -6.80 10.78 20.24
C SER A 120 -6.89 10.91 18.73
N ALA A 121 -7.67 10.05 18.10
CA ALA A 121 -7.90 10.06 16.67
C ALA A 121 -9.29 10.60 16.34
N GLU A 122 -9.33 11.49 15.36
CA GLU A 122 -10.58 11.93 14.72
C GLU A 122 -11.21 10.78 13.94
N ALA A 123 -12.52 10.89 13.69
CA ALA A 123 -13.24 9.91 12.89
C ALA A 123 -12.62 9.77 11.49
N HIS A 124 -12.32 8.53 11.09
CA HIS A 124 -11.91 8.22 9.73
C HIS A 124 -13.11 8.24 8.77
N LYS A 125 -12.83 8.00 7.48
CA LYS A 125 -13.88 7.92 6.45
C LYS A 125 -14.95 6.91 6.85
N GLU A 126 -16.20 7.18 6.44
CA GLU A 126 -17.33 6.29 6.69
C GLU A 126 -17.03 4.84 6.29
N GLY A 127 -17.32 3.91 7.22
CA GLY A 127 -17.10 2.49 7.06
C GLY A 127 -15.65 2.01 7.21
N THR A 128 -14.69 2.90 7.50
CA THR A 128 -13.32 2.49 7.84
C THR A 128 -13.33 1.60 9.09
N GLU A 129 -12.59 0.49 9.01
CA GLU A 129 -12.36 -0.43 10.11
C GLU A 129 -10.88 -0.48 10.45
N GLU A 130 -10.60 -0.68 11.74
CA GLU A 130 -9.27 -0.94 12.23
C GLU A 130 -9.16 -2.31 12.84
N PHE A 131 -8.02 -2.95 12.59
CA PHE A 131 -7.64 -4.26 13.12
C PHE A 131 -6.32 -4.11 13.84
N ILE A 132 -6.30 -4.39 15.14
CA ILE A 132 -5.11 -4.21 15.98
C ILE A 132 -4.75 -5.52 16.66
N THR A 133 -3.47 -5.85 16.68
CA THR A 133 -2.89 -6.96 17.44
C THR A 133 -1.77 -6.44 18.33
N VAL A 134 -1.82 -6.78 19.62
CA VAL A 134 -0.80 -6.41 20.59
C VAL A 134 0.29 -7.47 20.62
N PHE A 135 1.55 -7.08 20.45
CA PHE A 135 2.70 -7.97 20.55
C PHE A 135 3.40 -7.85 21.90
N ASP A 136 3.63 -6.62 22.35
CA ASP A 136 4.26 -6.31 23.64
C ASP A 136 3.38 -5.33 24.43
N GLY A 137 3.35 -5.47 25.76
CA GLY A 137 2.66 -4.54 26.66
C GLY A 137 1.15 -4.73 26.70
N GLU A 138 0.44 -3.64 27.01
CA GLU A 138 -1.02 -3.61 27.14
C GLU A 138 -1.59 -2.35 26.47
N LEU A 139 -2.57 -2.53 25.59
CA LEU A 139 -3.24 -1.43 24.90
C LEU A 139 -4.65 -1.25 25.47
N THR A 140 -5.00 -0.01 25.81
CA THR A 140 -6.40 0.36 26.07
C THR A 140 -6.93 1.18 24.90
N ILE A 141 -8.08 0.79 24.36
CA ILE A 141 -8.79 1.53 23.32
C ILE A 141 -10.11 2.03 23.88
N GLU A 142 -10.36 3.32 23.75
CA GLU A 142 -11.67 3.92 24.00
C GLU A 142 -12.38 4.22 22.68
N VAL A 143 -13.53 3.59 22.46
CA VAL A 143 -14.37 3.80 21.28
C VAL A 143 -15.83 3.58 21.63
N ASN A 144 -16.73 4.43 21.13
CA ASN A 144 -18.16 4.41 21.48
C ASN A 144 -18.44 4.52 22.99
N GLY A 145 -17.61 5.30 23.72
CA GLY A 145 -17.72 5.44 25.18
C GLY A 145 -17.43 4.15 25.96
N CYS A 146 -16.92 3.11 25.31
CA CYS A 146 -16.51 1.86 25.91
C CYS A 146 -14.98 1.75 25.91
N LYS A 147 -14.41 1.22 26.99
CA LYS A 147 -12.98 0.93 27.10
C LYS A 147 -12.72 -0.57 26.93
N TYR A 148 -11.76 -0.89 26.08
CA TYR A 148 -11.32 -2.24 25.79
C TYR A 148 -9.84 -2.36 26.11
N ASN A 149 -9.50 -3.28 27.03
CA ASN A 149 -8.12 -3.53 27.42
C ASN A 149 -7.64 -4.81 26.74
N LEU A 150 -6.52 -4.72 26.06
CA LEU A 150 -5.87 -5.81 25.34
C LEU A 150 -4.49 -6.06 25.93
N LYS A 151 -4.11 -7.33 26.03
CA LYS A 151 -2.76 -7.77 26.42
C LYS A 151 -2.02 -8.32 25.21
N SER A 152 -0.71 -8.53 25.35
CA SER A 152 0.08 -9.29 24.36
C SER A 152 -0.61 -10.57 23.91
N GLY A 153 -0.77 -10.71 22.59
CA GLY A 153 -1.46 -11.83 21.93
C GLY A 153 -2.92 -11.56 21.61
N ASP A 154 -3.55 -10.54 22.20
CA ASP A 154 -4.94 -10.18 21.92
C ASP A 154 -5.06 -9.35 20.64
N SER A 155 -6.24 -9.43 20.02
CA SER A 155 -6.60 -8.62 18.85
C SER A 155 -8.01 -8.03 19.01
N ILE A 156 -8.22 -6.86 18.39
CA ILE A 156 -9.53 -6.21 18.29
C ILE A 156 -9.77 -5.70 16.88
N ARG A 157 -11.04 -5.71 16.48
CA ARG A 157 -11.54 -4.97 15.33
C ARG A 157 -12.65 -4.04 15.77
N PHE A 158 -12.62 -2.80 15.31
CA PHE A 158 -13.71 -1.84 15.51
C PHE A 158 -13.88 -0.93 14.30
N LYS A 159 -15.04 -0.28 14.21
CA LYS A 159 -15.29 0.77 13.22
C LYS A 159 -14.57 2.04 13.65
N ALA A 160 -13.63 2.50 12.86
CA ALA A 160 -12.84 3.71 13.10
C ALA A 160 -13.43 4.94 12.39
N ASP A 161 -14.60 4.81 11.77
CA ASP A 161 -15.46 5.89 11.26
C ASP A 161 -16.05 6.82 12.35
N ARG A 162 -15.40 6.87 13.51
CA ARG A 162 -15.80 7.58 14.72
C ARG A 162 -14.56 7.88 15.56
N THR A 163 -14.66 8.88 16.42
CA THR A 163 -13.57 9.24 17.34
C THR A 163 -13.20 8.06 18.24
N HIS A 164 -11.91 7.86 18.44
CA HIS A 164 -11.38 6.81 19.28
C HIS A 164 -10.02 7.22 19.86
N VAL A 165 -9.62 6.59 20.96
CA VAL A 165 -8.38 6.95 21.65
C VAL A 165 -7.59 5.71 22.02
N TYR A 166 -6.28 5.77 21.80
CA TYR A 166 -5.31 4.76 22.20
C TYR A 166 -4.58 5.21 23.46
N TYR A 167 -4.42 4.29 24.41
CA TYR A 167 -3.64 4.53 25.62
C TYR A 167 -2.73 3.36 25.92
N ASN A 168 -1.51 3.67 26.38
CA ASN A 168 -0.73 2.75 27.18
C ASN A 168 -0.87 3.13 28.66
N LEU A 169 -1.72 2.38 29.37
CA LEU A 169 -1.92 2.52 30.81
C LEU A 169 -1.01 1.58 31.63
N GLY A 170 -0.22 0.73 30.96
CA GLY A 170 0.75 -0.15 31.59
C GLY A 170 2.07 0.58 31.92
N GLU A 171 3.01 -0.18 32.48
CA GLU A 171 4.31 0.32 32.94
C GLU A 171 5.46 0.01 31.95
N THR A 172 5.15 -0.59 30.80
CA THR A 172 6.13 -0.99 29.79
C THR A 172 5.73 -0.51 28.41
N LEU A 173 6.69 -0.45 27.48
CA LEU A 173 6.44 -0.10 26.09
C LEU A 173 5.39 -1.04 25.48
N THR A 174 4.34 -0.46 24.90
CA THR A 174 3.33 -1.21 24.15
C THR A 174 3.65 -1.20 22.66
N ARG A 175 3.67 -2.37 22.01
CA ARG A 175 3.89 -2.52 20.58
C ARG A 175 2.71 -3.22 19.92
N VAL A 176 2.17 -2.61 18.87
CA VAL A 176 1.02 -3.17 18.15
C VAL A 176 1.22 -3.09 16.64
N SER A 177 0.66 -4.05 15.91
CA SER A 177 0.36 -3.84 14.49
C SER A 177 -1.07 -3.35 14.37
N MET A 178 -1.27 -2.35 13.52
CA MET A 178 -2.56 -1.77 13.20
C MET A 178 -2.74 -1.82 11.68
N THR A 179 -3.85 -2.41 11.24
CA THR A 179 -4.29 -2.36 9.85
C THR A 179 -5.53 -1.49 9.76
N ILE A 180 -5.47 -0.43 8.96
CA ILE A 180 -6.64 0.39 8.64
C ILE A 180 -7.17 -0.10 7.29
N TYR A 181 -8.42 -0.54 7.26
CA TYR A 181 -9.11 -0.96 6.04
C TYR A 181 -10.14 0.10 5.63
N TYR A 182 -10.12 0.46 4.34
CA TYR A 182 -11.03 1.42 3.74
C TYR A 182 -12.00 0.69 2.80
N PRO A 183 -13.32 0.79 2.99
CA PRO A 183 -14.27 0.16 2.07
C PRO A 183 -14.27 0.83 0.70
N VAL A 184 -14.45 0.05 -0.37
CA VAL A 184 -14.78 0.58 -1.70
C VAL A 184 -16.21 1.10 -1.68
N SER A 185 -16.39 2.34 -2.09
CA SER A 185 -17.70 2.90 -2.45
C SER A 185 -18.20 2.35 -3.77
#